data_AF-A0AA39FDW0-F1
#
_entry.id   AF-A0AA39FDW0-F1
#
_cell.length_a   1.000
_cell.length_b   1.000
_cell.length_c   1.000
_cell.angle_alpha   90.00
_cell.angle_beta   90.00
_cell.angle_gamma   90.00
#
_symmetry.space_group_name_H-M   'P 1'
#
loop_
_entity.id
_entity.type
_entity.pdbx_description
1 polymer ?
#
loop_
_entity_poly.entity_id
_entity_poly.type
_entity_poly.pdbx_seq_one_letter_code
_entity_poly.pdbx_strand_id
1 'polypeptide(L)' 'MDEGAKFALIVFIEDPGQLKIDIVPTNWIYYNETNDKLYCPFIDVCNEHNVELLNSLVKRRPSPLSTWKSYAIDIRGTA' A
#
# COMPACT_ATOMS: atom_id res chain seq x y z
N MET A 1 -8.83 -14.37 -18.63
CA MET A 1 -9.01 -13.88 -17.26
C MET A 1 -8.37 -12.51 -17.25
N ASP A 2 -9.16 -11.47 -17.03
CA ASP A 2 -8.62 -10.11 -16.94
C ASP A 2 -7.59 -10.13 -15.81
N GLU A 3 -6.30 -10.02 -16.14
CA GLU A 3 -5.27 -9.78 -15.13
C GLU A 3 -5.53 -8.37 -14.65
N GLY A 4 -6.38 -8.22 -13.63
CA GLY A 4 -6.71 -6.92 -13.05
C GLY A 4 -5.45 -6.08 -12.81
N ALA A 5 -5.62 -4.76 -12.75
CA ALA A 5 -4.52 -3.81 -12.60
C ALA A 5 -3.50 -4.28 -11.56
N LYS A 6 -2.22 -4.19 -11.91
CA LYS A 6 -1.10 -4.73 -11.12
C LYS A 6 -0.72 -3.77 -10.00
N PHE A 7 -0.98 -2.48 -10.21
CA PHE A 7 -0.68 -1.42 -9.26
C PHE A 7 -1.86 -0.48 -9.07
N ALA A 8 -1.93 0.14 -7.90
CA ALA A 8 -2.89 1.18 -7.58
C ALA A 8 -2.15 2.41 -7.04
N LEU A 9 -2.58 3.58 -7.50
CA LEU A 9 -2.25 4.85 -6.88
C LEU A 9 -3.17 5.03 -5.68
N ILE A 10 -2.59 5.09 -4.49
CA ILE A 10 -3.32 5.17 -3.22
C ILE A 10 -3.05 6.50 -2.52
N VAL A 11 -4.03 6.97 -1.75
CA VAL A 11 -3.91 8.10 -0.83
C VAL A 11 -4.19 7.60 0.58
N PHE A 12 -3.32 7.88 1.53
CA PHE A 12 -3.54 7.54 2.93
C PHE A 12 -4.57 8.51 3.55
N ILE A 13 -5.64 7.96 4.12
CA ILE A 13 -6.76 8.73 4.70
C ILE A 13 -6.37 9.28 6.09
N GLU A 14 -5.58 8.51 6.84
CA GLU A 14 -5.07 8.87 8.16
C GLU A 14 -3.56 9.07 8.04
N ASP A 15 -3.05 10.19 8.56
CA ASP A 15 -1.67 10.66 8.39
C ASP A 15 -0.65 9.65 8.95
N PRO A 16 0.07 8.89 8.11
CA PRO A 16 1.15 8.01 8.57
C PRO A 16 2.46 8.77 8.78
N GLY A 17 2.49 10.09 8.52
CA GLY A 17 3.67 10.94 8.39
C GLY A 17 3.72 11.69 7.05
N GLN A 18 4.92 12.01 6.57
CA GLN A 18 5.10 12.87 5.39
C GLN A 18 4.55 12.32 4.04
N LEU A 19 4.20 11.03 3.96
CA LEU A 19 3.77 10.37 2.71
C LEU A 19 2.26 10.27 2.63
N LYS A 20 1.66 11.10 1.77
CA LYS A 20 0.20 11.10 1.54
C LYS A 20 -0.25 10.24 0.37
N ILE A 21 0.63 9.97 -0.58
CA ILE A 21 0.31 9.30 -1.86
C ILE A 21 1.43 8.32 -2.20
N ASP A 22 1.08 7.12 -2.65
CA ASP A 22 2.05 6.13 -3.13
C ASP A 22 1.45 5.19 -4.19
N ILE A 23 2.28 4.38 -4.83
CA ILE A 23 1.89 3.32 -5.77
C ILE A 23 2.22 1.97 -5.15
N VAL A 24 1.19 1.15 -4.93
CA VAL A 24 1.34 -0.18 -4.32
C VAL A 24 0.78 -1.28 -5.21
N PRO A 25 1.26 -2.52 -5.07
CA PRO A 25 0.63 -3.68 -5.69
C PRO A 25 -0.82 -3.82 -5.24
N THR A 26 -1.74 -4.11 -6.17
CA THR A 26 -3.18 -4.25 -5.84
C THR A 26 -3.45 -5.41 -4.89
N ASN A 27 -2.60 -6.44 -4.88
CA ASN A 27 -2.68 -7.56 -3.94
C ASN A 27 -2.29 -7.22 -2.49
N TRP A 28 -1.82 -5.99 -2.23
CA TRP A 28 -1.59 -5.51 -0.86
C TRP A 28 -2.82 -4.85 -0.26
N ILE A 29 -3.79 -4.49 -1.10
CA ILE A 29 -4.98 -3.77 -0.69
C ILE A 29 -6.03 -4.79 -0.27
N TYR A 30 -6.64 -4.55 0.89
CA TYR A 30 -7.74 -5.36 1.38
C TYR A 30 -8.87 -4.47 1.91
N TYR A 31 -10.09 -4.98 1.83
CA TYR A 31 -11.27 -4.31 2.35
C TYR A 31 -11.54 -4.77 3.79
N ASN A 32 -11.78 -3.82 4.69
CA ASN A 32 -12.18 -4.08 6.07
C ASN A 32 -13.70 -3.86 6.20
N GLU A 33 -14.43 -4.96 6.30
CA GLU A 33 -15.90 -4.96 6.41
C GLU A 33 -16.40 -4.30 7.71
N THR A 34 -15.57 -4.22 8.76
CA THR A 34 -15.99 -3.70 10.07
C THR A 34 -16.25 -2.19 10.02
N ASN A 35 -15.50 -1.47 9.20
CA ASN A 35 -15.56 0.00 9.13
C ASN A 35 -15.69 0.55 7.71
N ASP A 36 -16.00 -0.33 6.73
CA ASP A 36 -16.26 0.02 5.33
C ASP A 36 -15.12 0.84 4.70
N LYS A 37 -13.87 0.41 4.92
CA LYS A 37 -12.68 1.09 4.40
C LYS A 37 -11.70 0.13 3.74
N LEU A 38 -10.97 0.63 2.75
CA LEU A 38 -9.81 -0.05 2.19
C LEU A 38 -8.57 0.20 3.05
N TYR A 39 -7.73 -0.82 3.15
CA TYR A 39 -6.48 -0.78 3.89
C TYR A 39 -5.32 -1.29 3.05
N CYS A 40 -4.13 -0.76 3.32
CA CYS A 40 -2.88 -1.23 2.75
C CYS A 40 -1.81 -1.31 3.85
N PRO A 41 -1.11 -2.44 4.01
CA PRO A 41 0.12 -2.51 4.80
C PRO A 41 1.19 -1.60 4.19
N PHE A 42 1.84 -0.79 5.00
CA PHE A 42 2.86 0.15 4.53
C PHE A 42 3.96 0.40 5.58
N ILE A 43 5.09 0.94 5.14
CA ILE A 43 6.21 1.25 6.03
C ILE A 43 5.82 2.38 7.01
N ASP A 44 6.15 2.21 8.29
CA ASP A 44 5.88 3.19 9.35
C ASP A 44 7.00 4.24 9.48
N VAL A 45 8.23 3.88 9.08
CA VAL A 45 9.41 4.75 9.19
C VAL A 45 10.07 4.89 7.83
N CYS A 46 10.09 6.12 7.32
CA CYS A 46 10.74 6.47 6.06
C CYS A 46 12.23 6.76 6.29
N ASN A 47 13.05 5.72 6.31
CA ASN A 47 14.52 5.82 6.22
C ASN A 47 15.01 5.16 4.93
N GLU A 48 16.26 5.43 4.54
CA GLU A 48 16.84 4.96 3.28
C GLU A 48 16.70 3.43 3.10
N HIS A 49 17.03 2.66 4.14
CA HIS A 49 16.91 1.20 4.13
C HIS A 49 15.47 0.73 3.88
N ASN A 50 14.49 1.31 4.57
CA ASN A 50 13.08 0.95 4.44
C ASN A 50 12.51 1.36 3.07
N VAL A 51 12.97 2.47 2.50
CA VAL A 51 12.57 2.93 1.17
C VAL A 51 13.12 2.00 0.08
N GLU A 52 14.37 1.56 0.20
CA GLU A 52 14.96 0.58 -0.71
C GLU A 52 14.22 -0.76 -0.65
N LEU A 53 13.91 -1.21 0.56
CA LEU A 53 13.14 -2.43 0.79
C LEU A 53 11.74 -2.33 0.20
N LEU A 54 11.01 -1.23 0.48
CA LEU A 54 9.69 -0.97 -0.08
C LEU A 54 9.74 -1.02 -1.61
N ASN A 55 10.66 -0.29 -2.24
CA ASN A 55 10.82 -0.28 -3.69
C ASN A 55 11.08 -1.67 -4.28
N SER A 56 11.90 -2.49 -3.61
CA SER A 56 12.17 -3.87 -4.02
C SER A 56 10.92 -4.74 -3.94
N LEU A 57 10.16 -4.63 -2.84
CA LEU A 57 8.94 -5.39 -2.64
C LEU A 57 7.84 -4.96 -3.62
N VAL A 58 7.60 -3.65 -3.82
CA VAL A 58 6.61 -3.16 -4.79
C VAL A 58 6.88 -3.71 -6.20
N LYS A 59 8.14 -3.69 -6.65
CA LYS A 59 8.51 -4.22 -7.98
C LYS A 59 8.28 -5.72 -8.12
N ARG A 60 8.59 -6.49 -7.08
CA ARG A 60 8.48 -7.96 -7.08
C ARG A 60 7.08 -8.47 -6.74
N ARG A 61 6.23 -7.62 -6.14
CA ARG A 61 4.86 -7.90 -5.70
C ARG A 61 4.71 -9.14 -4.78
N PRO A 62 5.66 -9.45 -3.87
CA PRO A 62 5.42 -10.47 -2.85
C PRO A 62 4.36 -9.95 -1.87
N SER A 63 3.89 -10.76 -0.92
CA SER A 63 3.09 -10.26 0.18
C SER A 63 3.85 -9.19 1.00
N PRO A 64 3.16 -8.19 1.56
CA PRO A 64 3.80 -7.20 2.42
C PRO A 64 4.33 -7.84 3.71
N LEU A 65 5.27 -7.17 4.38
CA LEU A 65 5.83 -7.67 5.63
C LEU A 65 4.78 -7.65 6.74
N SER A 66 4.69 -8.73 7.51
CA SER A 66 3.73 -8.86 8.62
C SER A 66 3.96 -7.87 9.77
N THR A 67 5.13 -7.23 9.81
CA THR A 67 5.47 -6.19 10.79
C THR A 67 5.00 -4.79 10.39
N TRP A 68 4.54 -4.61 9.15
CA TRP A 68 4.04 -3.32 8.67
C TRP A 68 2.64 -3.06 9.21
N LYS A 69 2.39 -1.81 9.58
CA LYS A 69 1.07 -1.35 9.98
C LYS A 69 0.19 -1.22 8.74
N SER A 70 -1.10 -1.42 8.92
CA SER A 70 -2.08 -1.20 7.87
C SER A 70 -2.75 0.15 8.06
N TYR A 71 -2.82 0.92 6.99
CA TYR A 71 -3.38 2.25 6.98
C TYR A 71 -4.62 2.30 6.10
N ALA A 72 -5.61 3.09 6.50
CA ALA A 72 -6.79 3.33 5.69
C ALA A 72 -6.41 4.15 4.45
N ILE A 73 -6.93 3.76 3.28
CA ILE A 73 -6.55 4.35 1.99
C ILE A 73 -7.75 4.60 1.08
N ASP A 74 -7.58 5.54 0.15
CA ASP A 74 -8.42 5.71 -1.04
C ASP A 74 -7.63 5.34 -2.31
N ILE A 75 -8.26 4.64 -3.25
CA ILE A 75 -7.67 4.40 -4.58
C ILE A 75 -7.99 5.60 -5.49
N ARG A 76 -6.96 6.19 -6.10
CA ARG A 76 -7.09 7.31 -7.06
C ARG A 76 -6.85 6.91 -8.51
N GLY A 77 -6.29 5.73 -8.75
CA GLY A 77 -6.04 5.21 -10.09
C GLY A 77 -5.47 3.80 -10.06
N THR A 78 -5.50 3.12 -11.19
CA THR A 78 -5.00 1.75 -11.36
C THR A 78 -4.23 1.61 -12.67
N ALA A 79 -3.24 0.72 -12.71
CA ALA A 79 -2.38 0.45 -13.87
C ALA A 79 -1.94 -1.02 -13.95
#